data_AF-A0A967EEA2-F1
#
_entry.id   AF-A0A967EEA2-F1
#
_cell.length_a   1.000
_cell.length_b   1.000
_cell.length_c   1.000
_cell.angle_alpha   90.00
_cell.angle_beta   90.00
_cell.angle_gamma   90.00
#
_symmetry.space_group_name_H-M   'P 1'
#
loop_
_entity.id
_entity.type
_entity.pdbx_description
1 polymer ?
#
loop_
_entity_poly.entity_id
_entity_poly.type
_entity_poly.pdbx_seq_one_letter_code
_entity_poly.pdbx_strand_id
1 'polypeptide(L)'
;MKDRAPEQDDLFENLHGLVETHGANEALTFAQSYAANRPSPRPPSLLDVVAGRSGRKVIDAVSSSLVREAEGGGEVGYTYTAWCLAGLPHKDRDPGEDWLIKTDYAQLLVRPGVRLRDDDVREDLSVPSGAIARLLLIDWQSEALENRSREIYLGKSPAALLKKLGLSRGGPISRKLLEQIERLATCTIDFKFGNDQAGVVVNERLVESFRYVGEVDPRTKRTTRMIEQITLSEAFYNELRRHPVLIDRAAIKDIQTSPRAIDAYLWLAFRLHALRDETPVSWAALWKQFGREFKLLRQFKAEFQEPLALALAAYRAAKVKITERGVVLSPSPPPVDH
;
A
#
# COMPACT_ATOMS: atom_id res chain seq x y z
N MET A 1 48.37 -7.22 10.95
CA MET A 1 46.91 -6.95 10.90
C MET A 1 46.34 -7.86 9.84
N LYS A 2 45.50 -8.84 10.22
CA LYS A 2 44.85 -9.73 9.26
C LYS A 2 43.76 -8.93 8.55
N ASP A 3 43.86 -8.82 7.23
CA ASP A 3 42.78 -8.39 6.37
C ASP A 3 41.56 -9.28 6.64
N ARG A 4 40.54 -8.68 7.26
CA ARG A 4 39.21 -9.27 7.33
C ARG A 4 38.65 -9.20 5.91
N ALA A 5 38.41 -10.36 5.30
CA ALA A 5 37.57 -10.43 4.11
C ALA A 5 36.25 -9.67 4.39
N PRO A 6 35.73 -8.89 3.43
CA PRO A 6 34.48 -8.18 3.63
C PRO A 6 33.41 -9.18 4.07
N GLU A 7 32.69 -8.86 5.15
CA GLU A 7 31.53 -9.66 5.55
C GLU A 7 30.58 -9.73 4.34
N GLN A 8 30.20 -10.95 3.98
CA GLN A 8 29.41 -11.35 2.80
C GLN A 8 27.99 -10.73 2.72
N ASP A 9 27.69 -9.75 3.56
CA ASP A 9 26.35 -9.18 3.78
C ASP A 9 26.01 -8.01 2.83
N ASP A 10 26.97 -7.53 2.02
CA ASP A 10 26.87 -6.34 1.15
C ASP A 10 27.16 -6.63 -0.34
N LEU A 11 26.72 -7.77 -0.90
CA LEU A 11 26.91 -8.02 -2.35
C LEU A 11 26.26 -6.95 -3.23
N PHE A 12 25.16 -6.36 -2.76
CA PHE A 12 24.46 -5.24 -3.42
C PHE A 12 23.87 -4.33 -2.35
N GLU A 13 23.88 -3.01 -2.58
CA GLU A 13 23.23 -2.04 -1.68
C GLU A 13 21.71 -2.23 -1.63
N ASN A 14 21.09 -2.66 -2.74
CA ASN A 14 19.65 -2.89 -2.88
C ASN A 14 19.34 -3.83 -4.06
N LEU A 15 18.05 -4.08 -4.31
CA LEU A 15 17.58 -4.93 -5.42
C LEU A 15 17.90 -4.37 -6.81
N HIS A 16 17.99 -3.05 -6.95
CA HIS A 16 18.32 -2.39 -8.21
C HIS A 16 19.76 -2.65 -8.60
N GLY A 17 20.71 -2.57 -7.67
CA GLY A 17 22.11 -2.91 -7.92
C GLY A 17 22.32 -4.35 -8.41
N LEU A 18 21.50 -5.30 -7.92
CA LEU A 18 21.49 -6.68 -8.43
C LEU A 18 21.10 -6.74 -9.91
N VAL A 19 20.02 -6.05 -10.29
CA VAL A 19 19.50 -6.05 -11.67
C VAL A 19 20.39 -5.23 -12.61
N GLU A 20 20.99 -4.14 -12.13
CA GLU A 20 21.95 -3.36 -12.92
C GLU A 20 23.23 -4.15 -13.21
N THR A 21 23.68 -4.98 -12.27
CA THR A 21 24.90 -5.79 -12.42
C THR A 21 24.68 -7.01 -13.31
N HIS A 22 23.56 -7.72 -13.14
CA HIS A 22 23.32 -9.01 -13.82
C HIS A 22 22.27 -8.95 -14.93
N GLY A 23 21.55 -7.84 -15.07
CA GLY A 23 20.35 -7.78 -15.89
C GLY A 23 19.19 -8.57 -15.28
N ALA A 24 17.97 -8.27 -15.72
CA ALA A 24 16.75 -8.87 -15.18
C ALA A 24 16.68 -10.40 -15.34
N ASN A 25 17.22 -10.94 -16.44
CA ASN A 25 17.14 -12.38 -16.69
C ASN A 25 18.11 -13.18 -15.82
N GLU A 26 19.32 -12.69 -15.59
CA GLU A 26 20.34 -13.43 -14.83
C GLU A 26 20.31 -13.13 -13.33
N ALA A 27 19.74 -11.99 -12.90
CA ALA A 27 19.59 -11.63 -11.49
C ALA A 27 18.86 -12.72 -10.67
N LEU A 28 17.82 -13.34 -11.24
CA LEU A 28 17.09 -14.42 -10.59
C LEU A 28 17.97 -15.67 -10.42
N THR A 29 18.68 -16.06 -11.47
CA THR A 29 19.60 -17.20 -11.48
C THR A 29 20.74 -16.98 -10.48
N PHE A 30 21.29 -15.77 -10.43
CA PHE A 30 22.28 -15.38 -9.45
C PHE A 30 21.75 -15.56 -8.02
N ALA A 31 20.58 -15.01 -7.72
CA ALA A 31 19.98 -15.11 -6.39
C ALA A 31 19.74 -16.57 -5.97
N GLN A 32 19.27 -17.42 -6.90
CA GLN A 32 19.07 -18.85 -6.66
C GLN A 32 20.39 -19.59 -6.40
N SER A 33 21.42 -19.34 -7.21
CA SER A 33 22.76 -19.91 -7.02
C SER A 33 23.38 -19.45 -5.70
N TYR A 34 23.27 -18.16 -5.39
CA TYR A 34 23.73 -17.59 -4.14
C TYR A 34 23.03 -18.23 -2.94
N ALA A 35 21.71 -18.35 -2.98
CA ALA A 35 20.92 -18.97 -1.91
C ALA A 35 21.29 -20.44 -1.68
N ALA A 36 21.55 -21.21 -2.75
CA ALA A 36 21.93 -22.61 -2.69
C ALA A 36 23.34 -22.84 -2.11
N ASN A 37 24.27 -21.93 -2.36
CA ASN A 37 25.68 -22.05 -1.95
C ASN A 37 26.02 -21.32 -0.64
N ARG A 38 25.04 -20.68 0.02
CA ARG A 38 25.29 -19.89 1.24
C ARG A 38 25.43 -20.81 2.48
N PRO A 39 26.52 -20.72 3.25
CA PRO A 39 26.72 -21.55 4.44
C PRO A 39 25.69 -21.25 5.55
N SER A 40 25.33 -22.28 6.33
CA SER A 40 24.39 -22.18 7.46
C SER A 40 25.13 -21.96 8.80
N PRO A 41 24.56 -21.19 9.75
CA PRO A 41 23.29 -20.47 9.67
C PRO A 41 23.39 -19.19 8.83
N ARG A 42 22.36 -18.92 8.02
CA ARG A 42 22.30 -17.74 7.15
C ARG A 42 21.27 -16.71 7.67
N PRO A 43 21.66 -15.44 7.86
CA PRO A 43 20.70 -14.40 8.18
C PRO A 43 19.75 -14.18 6.99
N PRO A 44 18.48 -13.85 7.24
CA PRO A 44 17.50 -13.62 6.18
C PRO A 44 17.92 -12.41 5.33
N SER A 45 17.79 -12.53 4.00
CA SER A 45 18.20 -11.49 3.06
C SER A 45 17.15 -11.26 1.96
N LEU A 46 17.23 -10.12 1.26
CA LEU A 46 16.40 -9.86 0.08
C LEU A 46 16.71 -10.85 -1.06
N LEU A 47 17.96 -11.34 -1.16
CA LEU A 47 18.34 -12.37 -2.11
C LEU A 47 17.59 -13.68 -1.86
N ASP A 48 17.27 -14.03 -0.61
CA ASP A 48 16.44 -15.21 -0.33
C ASP A 48 15.00 -15.04 -0.84
N VAL A 49 14.47 -13.81 -0.81
CA VAL A 49 13.15 -13.49 -1.36
C VAL A 49 13.16 -13.58 -2.88
N VAL A 50 14.21 -13.05 -3.51
CA VAL A 50 14.41 -13.12 -4.96
C VAL A 50 14.63 -14.57 -5.41
N ALA A 51 15.35 -15.40 -4.65
CA ALA A 51 15.51 -16.81 -4.96
C ALA A 51 14.20 -17.61 -4.84
N GLY A 52 13.20 -17.09 -4.12
CA GLY A 52 11.93 -17.73 -3.87
C GLY A 52 10.90 -17.61 -5.00
N ARG A 53 9.69 -18.09 -4.72
CA ARG A 53 8.56 -18.16 -5.67
C ARG A 53 8.17 -16.81 -6.30
N SER A 54 8.43 -15.71 -5.61
CA SER A 54 8.03 -14.37 -6.02
C SER A 54 9.18 -13.58 -6.64
N GLY A 55 10.34 -14.21 -6.82
CA GLY A 55 11.53 -13.58 -7.37
C GLY A 55 11.31 -12.91 -8.70
N ARG A 56 10.65 -13.60 -9.64
CA ARG A 56 10.35 -13.04 -10.95
C ARG A 56 9.55 -11.75 -10.85
N LYS A 57 8.51 -11.74 -10.01
CA LYS A 57 7.68 -10.55 -9.79
C LYS A 57 8.47 -9.38 -9.18
N VAL A 58 9.37 -9.67 -8.24
CA VAL A 58 10.25 -8.66 -7.65
C VAL A 58 11.19 -8.08 -8.70
N ILE A 59 11.83 -8.92 -9.50
CA ILE A 59 12.74 -8.49 -10.57
C ILE A 59 12.02 -7.71 -11.67
N ASP A 60 10.80 -8.12 -12.05
CA ASP A 60 9.99 -7.38 -13.01
C ASP A 60 9.63 -5.97 -12.46
N ALA A 61 9.33 -5.86 -11.15
CA ALA A 61 9.09 -4.57 -10.51
C ALA A 61 10.36 -3.70 -10.45
N VAL A 62 11.53 -4.27 -10.16
CA VAL A 62 12.82 -3.54 -10.22
C VAL A 62 13.07 -3.04 -11.65
N SER A 63 12.84 -3.89 -12.64
CA SER A 63 13.04 -3.54 -14.05
C SER A 63 12.10 -2.41 -14.47
N SER A 64 10.82 -2.48 -14.08
CA SER A 64 9.85 -1.40 -14.30
C SER A 64 10.31 -0.08 -13.65
N SER A 65 10.81 -0.15 -12.41
CA SER A 65 11.35 1.02 -11.69
C SER A 65 12.56 1.64 -12.42
N LEU A 66 13.51 0.82 -12.90
CA LEU A 66 14.68 1.31 -13.62
C LEU A 66 14.31 1.98 -14.97
N VAL A 67 13.39 1.36 -15.71
CA VAL A 67 12.88 1.93 -16.97
C VAL A 67 12.17 3.26 -16.69
N ARG A 68 11.30 3.30 -15.67
CA ARG A 68 10.56 4.51 -15.28
C ARG A 68 11.51 5.66 -14.95
N GLU A 69 12.55 5.43 -14.16
CA GLU A 69 13.51 6.48 -13.82
C GLU A 69 14.31 6.96 -15.02
N ALA A 70 14.75 6.06 -15.90
CA ALA A 70 15.47 6.41 -17.12
C ALA A 70 14.62 7.27 -18.07
N GLU A 71 13.31 7.04 -18.10
CA GLU A 71 12.34 7.81 -18.90
C GLU A 71 11.84 9.07 -18.18
N GLY A 72 12.24 9.32 -16.92
CA GLY A 72 11.67 10.39 -16.10
C GLY A 72 10.16 10.22 -15.83
N GLY A 73 9.64 8.99 -15.91
CA GLY A 73 8.22 8.65 -15.84
C GLY A 73 7.64 8.60 -14.42
N GLY A 74 8.25 9.27 -13.45
CA GLY A 74 7.69 9.39 -12.10
C GLY A 74 6.38 10.17 -12.14
N GLU A 75 5.39 9.75 -11.36
CA GLU A 75 4.09 10.42 -11.28
C GLU A 75 3.83 10.83 -9.83
N VAL A 76 4.02 12.11 -9.51
CA VAL A 76 3.75 12.63 -8.16
C VAL A 76 2.31 12.31 -7.76
N GLY A 77 2.14 11.84 -6.53
CA GLY A 77 0.85 11.72 -5.88
C GLY A 77 0.96 11.92 -4.39
N TYR A 78 -0.19 11.82 -3.72
CA TYR A 78 -0.35 12.21 -2.34
C TYR A 78 -1.17 11.18 -1.56
N THR A 79 -0.79 10.97 -0.30
CA THR A 79 -1.62 10.26 0.67
C THR A 79 -1.55 10.95 2.03
N TYR A 80 -2.60 10.84 2.84
CA TYR A 80 -2.61 11.31 4.22
C TYR A 80 -1.69 10.44 5.10
N THR A 81 -0.86 11.09 5.92
CA THR A 81 0.11 10.44 6.81
C THR A 81 -0.47 9.30 7.67
N ALA A 82 -1.72 9.41 8.10
CA ALA A 82 -2.32 8.40 8.96
C ALA A 82 -2.37 6.99 8.33
N TRP A 83 -2.54 6.92 7.00
CA TRP A 83 -2.53 5.67 6.25
C TRP A 83 -1.15 4.98 6.24
N CYS A 84 -0.07 5.76 6.39
CA CYS A 84 1.29 5.24 6.52
C CYS A 84 1.55 4.61 7.91
N LEU A 85 0.73 4.96 8.91
CA LEU A 85 0.84 4.50 10.29
C LEU A 85 -0.12 3.36 10.63
N ALA A 86 -1.31 3.35 10.02
CA ALA A 86 -2.34 2.35 10.22
C ALA A 86 -3.16 2.15 8.93
N GLY A 87 -3.17 0.91 8.41
CA GLY A 87 -3.78 0.58 7.13
C GLY A 87 -5.16 -0.09 7.25
N LEU A 88 -5.89 -0.06 6.13
CA LEU A 88 -7.10 -0.86 5.90
C LEU A 88 -6.81 -2.37 6.03
N PRO A 89 -7.81 -3.25 6.19
CA PRO A 89 -7.57 -4.69 6.11
C PRO A 89 -7.05 -5.09 4.71
N HIS A 90 -6.20 -6.13 4.65
CA HIS A 90 -5.68 -6.62 3.37
C HIS A 90 -6.63 -7.62 2.71
N LYS A 91 -7.46 -8.31 3.51
CA LYS A 91 -8.50 -9.24 3.06
C LYS A 91 -9.89 -8.68 3.36
N ASP A 92 -10.87 -9.20 2.63
CA ASP A 92 -12.28 -8.90 2.90
C ASP A 92 -12.69 -9.41 4.29
N ARG A 93 -13.66 -8.69 4.87
CA ARG A 93 -14.26 -8.98 6.16
C ARG A 93 -15.75 -9.22 6.01
N ASP A 94 -16.35 -9.85 7.01
CA ASP A 94 -17.78 -10.06 7.01
C ASP A 94 -18.52 -8.71 7.08
N PRO A 95 -19.69 -8.59 6.43
CA PRO A 95 -20.50 -7.38 6.52
C PRO A 95 -20.84 -7.02 7.97
N GLY A 96 -20.77 -5.73 8.30
CA GLY A 96 -21.02 -5.23 9.65
C GLY A 96 -19.86 -5.39 10.65
N GLU A 97 -18.76 -6.07 10.28
CA GLU A 97 -17.59 -6.21 11.16
C GLU A 97 -16.70 -4.95 11.13
N ASP A 98 -16.50 -4.33 12.29
CA ASP A 98 -15.53 -3.24 12.46
C ASP A 98 -14.09 -3.72 12.25
N TRP A 99 -13.24 -2.85 11.69
CA TRP A 99 -11.79 -3.07 11.63
C TRP A 99 -11.07 -2.16 12.61
N LEU A 100 -10.42 -2.77 13.61
CA LEU A 100 -9.55 -2.08 14.55
C LEU A 100 -8.10 -2.58 14.41
N ILE A 101 -7.20 -1.65 14.13
CA ILE A 101 -5.76 -1.87 14.22
C ILE A 101 -5.13 -0.88 15.19
N LYS A 102 -4.23 -1.39 16.04
CA LYS A 102 -3.45 -0.61 17.01
C LYS A 102 -1.98 -0.84 16.75
N THR A 103 -1.30 0.22 16.36
CA THR A 103 0.15 0.25 16.18
C THR A 103 0.79 0.97 17.36
N ASP A 104 2.11 1.10 17.34
CA ASP A 104 2.82 1.84 18.40
C ASP A 104 2.61 3.37 18.28
N TYR A 105 2.11 3.86 17.13
CA TYR A 105 1.98 5.29 16.83
C TYR A 105 0.53 5.75 16.62
N ALA A 106 -0.35 4.85 16.17
CA ALA A 106 -1.73 5.19 15.84
C ALA A 106 -2.69 4.03 16.10
N GLN A 107 -3.97 4.37 16.27
CA GLN A 107 -5.07 3.42 16.16
C GLN A 107 -5.97 3.87 15.02
N LEU A 108 -6.46 2.91 14.26
CA LEU A 108 -7.43 3.12 13.20
C LEU A 108 -8.61 2.21 13.48
N LEU A 109 -9.79 2.82 13.64
CA LEU A 109 -11.08 2.15 13.65
C LEU A 109 -11.82 2.49 12.36
N VAL A 110 -12.19 1.48 11.59
CA VAL A 110 -13.03 1.62 10.41
C VAL A 110 -14.35 0.93 10.70
N ARG A 111 -15.43 1.69 10.68
CA ARG A 111 -16.79 1.17 10.79
C ARG A 111 -17.41 1.06 9.40
N PRO A 112 -18.02 -0.08 9.04
CA PRO A 112 -18.64 -0.24 7.74
C PRO A 112 -19.83 0.71 7.56
N GLY A 113 -20.12 1.03 6.31
CA GLY A 113 -21.33 1.74 5.94
C GLY A 113 -22.54 0.80 5.82
N VAL A 114 -23.68 1.40 5.50
CA VAL A 114 -24.94 0.70 5.25
C VAL A 114 -25.48 1.16 3.91
N ARG A 115 -25.96 0.21 3.10
CA ARG A 115 -26.71 0.50 1.88
C ARG A 115 -28.20 0.39 2.19
N LEU A 116 -28.94 1.45 1.88
CA LEU A 116 -30.40 1.47 1.90
C LEU A 116 -30.90 1.36 0.45
N ARG A 117 -31.74 0.37 0.20
CA ARG A 117 -32.36 0.14 -1.11
C ARG A 117 -33.77 0.75 -1.13
N ASP A 118 -34.30 0.97 -2.32
CA ASP A 118 -35.60 1.62 -2.51
C ASP A 118 -36.79 0.74 -2.05
N ASP A 119 -36.54 -0.54 -1.79
CA ASP A 119 -37.46 -1.51 -1.17
C ASP A 119 -37.32 -1.57 0.36
N ASP A 120 -36.73 -0.52 0.97
CA ASP A 120 -36.44 -0.40 2.41
C ASP A 120 -35.53 -1.50 2.98
N VAL A 121 -34.88 -2.29 2.11
CA VAL A 121 -33.91 -3.29 2.54
C VAL A 121 -32.63 -2.60 2.98
N ARG A 122 -32.30 -2.79 4.25
CA ARG A 122 -31.02 -2.43 4.85
C ARG A 122 -30.00 -3.55 4.61
N GLU A 123 -28.89 -3.20 3.97
CA GLU A 123 -27.75 -4.09 3.76
C GLU A 123 -26.51 -3.51 4.44
N ASP A 124 -26.04 -4.15 5.50
CA ASP A 124 -24.75 -3.80 6.10
C ASP A 124 -23.63 -4.14 5.11
N LEU A 125 -22.66 -3.24 4.95
CA LEU A 125 -21.53 -3.44 4.06
C LEU A 125 -20.33 -4.01 4.83
N SER A 126 -19.35 -4.55 4.13
CA SER A 126 -18.03 -4.80 4.71
C SER A 126 -17.21 -3.52 4.74
N VAL A 127 -16.20 -3.44 5.61
CA VAL A 127 -15.19 -2.38 5.56
C VAL A 127 -14.41 -2.39 4.22
N PRO A 128 -13.92 -1.23 3.75
CA PRO A 128 -13.05 -1.17 2.57
C PRO A 128 -11.76 -1.95 2.80
N SER A 129 -11.28 -2.66 1.79
CA SER A 129 -10.23 -3.67 1.93
C SER A 129 -9.37 -3.85 0.67
N GLY A 130 -8.21 -4.47 0.85
CA GLY A 130 -7.36 -4.91 -0.24
C GLY A 130 -6.75 -3.78 -1.08
N ALA A 131 -6.23 -4.14 -2.25
CA ALA A 131 -5.43 -3.21 -3.05
C ALA A 131 -6.29 -2.14 -3.73
N ILE A 132 -7.48 -2.50 -4.22
CA ILE A 132 -8.36 -1.57 -4.93
C ILE A 132 -8.78 -0.41 -4.03
N ALA A 133 -9.13 -0.66 -2.76
CA ALA A 133 -9.46 0.43 -1.82
C ALA A 133 -8.28 1.39 -1.61
N ARG A 134 -7.06 0.87 -1.53
CA ARG A 134 -5.84 1.68 -1.36
C ARG A 134 -5.55 2.51 -2.60
N LEU A 135 -5.66 1.92 -3.79
CA LEU A 135 -5.48 2.62 -5.06
C LEU A 135 -6.51 3.74 -5.22
N LEU A 136 -7.78 3.48 -4.87
CA LEU A 136 -8.83 4.52 -4.85
C LEU A 136 -8.51 5.64 -3.85
N LEU A 137 -8.11 5.31 -2.62
CA LEU A 137 -7.71 6.32 -1.63
C LEU A 137 -6.56 7.18 -2.14
N ILE A 138 -5.51 6.57 -2.70
CA ILE A 138 -4.38 7.31 -3.28
C ILE A 138 -4.84 8.22 -4.41
N ASP A 139 -5.69 7.71 -5.31
CA ASP A 139 -6.23 8.47 -6.44
C ASP A 139 -7.06 9.67 -5.97
N TRP A 140 -8.00 9.46 -5.05
CA TRP A 140 -8.87 10.51 -4.51
C TRP A 140 -8.08 11.59 -3.79
N GLN A 141 -7.12 11.20 -2.95
CA GLN A 141 -6.29 12.15 -2.21
C GLN A 141 -5.39 12.95 -3.14
N SER A 142 -4.82 12.30 -4.17
CA SER A 142 -3.98 12.99 -5.16
C SER A 142 -4.79 13.99 -5.97
N GLU A 143 -5.94 13.57 -6.52
CA GLU A 143 -6.83 14.44 -7.30
C GLU A 143 -7.33 15.63 -6.46
N ALA A 144 -7.61 15.41 -5.16
CA ALA A 144 -8.07 16.47 -4.26
C ALA A 144 -7.03 17.58 -4.07
N LEU A 145 -5.76 17.20 -3.89
CA LEU A 145 -4.66 18.15 -3.68
C LEU A 145 -4.21 18.81 -4.98
N GLU A 146 -4.13 18.05 -6.08
CA GLU A 146 -3.79 18.55 -7.41
C GLU A 146 -4.80 19.61 -7.88
N ASN A 147 -6.10 19.32 -7.74
CA ASN A 147 -7.16 20.22 -8.18
C ASN A 147 -7.56 21.26 -7.13
N ARG A 148 -6.99 21.19 -5.91
CA ARG A 148 -7.39 22.01 -4.76
C ARG A 148 -8.91 21.98 -4.51
N SER A 149 -9.49 20.79 -4.66
CA SER A 149 -10.94 20.56 -4.62
C SER A 149 -11.26 19.36 -3.75
N ARG A 150 -12.41 19.40 -3.09
CA ARG A 150 -12.96 18.23 -2.38
C ARG A 150 -13.76 17.32 -3.32
N GLU A 151 -14.09 17.79 -4.51
CA GLU A 151 -14.82 17.04 -5.51
C GLU A 151 -13.87 16.17 -6.33
N ILE A 152 -14.13 14.87 -6.36
CA ILE A 152 -13.36 13.88 -7.11
C ILE A 152 -14.26 13.23 -8.15
N TYR A 153 -13.80 13.20 -9.40
CA TYR A 153 -14.53 12.66 -10.53
C TYR A 153 -14.03 11.25 -10.87
N LEU A 154 -14.88 10.24 -10.64
CA LEU A 154 -14.55 8.82 -10.85
C LEU A 154 -14.66 8.39 -12.33
N GLY A 155 -15.18 9.27 -13.18
CA GLY A 155 -15.34 9.05 -14.61
C GLY A 155 -16.64 8.33 -14.99
N LYS A 156 -16.84 8.17 -16.30
CA LYS A 156 -18.14 7.71 -16.88
C LYS A 156 -18.33 6.19 -16.93
N SER A 157 -17.30 5.40 -16.62
CA SER A 157 -17.42 3.93 -16.62
C SER A 157 -16.38 3.25 -15.74
N PRO A 158 -16.67 2.05 -15.21
CA PRO A 158 -15.68 1.28 -14.42
C PRO A 158 -14.44 0.95 -15.25
N ALA A 159 -14.60 0.73 -16.56
CA ALA A 159 -13.49 0.40 -17.46
C ALA A 159 -12.51 1.56 -17.68
N ALA A 160 -12.98 2.80 -17.56
CA ALA A 160 -12.12 4.00 -17.59
C ALA A 160 -11.36 4.14 -16.27
N LEU A 161 -12.05 3.97 -15.14
CA LEU A 161 -11.43 4.06 -13.82
C LEU A 161 -10.40 2.95 -13.58
N LEU A 162 -10.67 1.70 -13.98
CA LEU A 162 -9.67 0.62 -13.93
C LEU A 162 -8.41 1.00 -14.72
N LYS A 163 -8.56 1.58 -15.92
CA LYS A 163 -7.43 2.04 -16.72
C LYS A 163 -6.64 3.14 -16.01
N LYS A 164 -7.33 4.12 -15.40
CA LYS A 164 -6.69 5.20 -14.59
C LYS A 164 -5.84 4.61 -13.47
N LEU A 165 -6.38 3.61 -12.77
CA LEU A 165 -5.70 2.92 -11.67
C LEU A 165 -4.63 1.91 -12.10
N GLY A 166 -4.38 1.73 -13.41
CA GLY A 166 -3.41 0.76 -13.92
C GLY A 166 -3.88 -0.70 -13.93
N LEU A 167 -5.18 -0.95 -13.69
CA LEU A 167 -5.76 -2.29 -13.57
C LEU A 167 -6.33 -2.80 -14.90
N SER A 168 -6.14 -4.08 -15.17
CA SER A 168 -6.72 -4.77 -16.32
C SER A 168 -8.25 -4.81 -16.25
N ARG A 169 -8.91 -4.68 -17.41
CA ARG A 169 -10.37 -4.74 -17.50
C ARG A 169 -10.89 -6.17 -17.30
N GLY A 170 -12.02 -6.30 -16.61
CA GLY A 170 -12.72 -7.57 -16.47
C GLY A 170 -13.95 -7.48 -15.57
N GLY A 171 -14.96 -8.32 -15.81
CA GLY A 171 -16.22 -8.28 -15.05
C GLY A 171 -16.05 -8.40 -13.53
N PRO A 172 -15.31 -9.40 -13.02
CA PRO A 172 -15.09 -9.57 -11.58
C PRO A 172 -14.37 -8.39 -10.91
N ILE A 173 -13.33 -7.84 -11.55
CA ILE A 173 -12.58 -6.71 -11.00
C ILE A 173 -13.37 -5.39 -11.08
N SER A 174 -14.17 -5.18 -12.12
CA SER A 174 -15.11 -4.05 -12.19
C SER A 174 -16.14 -4.09 -11.08
N ARG A 175 -16.69 -5.28 -10.75
CA ARG A 175 -17.62 -5.44 -9.63
C ARG A 175 -16.92 -5.10 -8.31
N LYS A 176 -15.72 -5.65 -8.09
CA LYS A 176 -14.94 -5.37 -6.88
C LYS A 176 -14.58 -3.88 -6.76
N LEU A 177 -14.28 -3.21 -7.88
CA LEU A 177 -14.06 -1.77 -7.91
C LEU A 177 -15.28 -0.99 -7.42
N LEU A 178 -16.46 -1.27 -7.98
CA LEU A 178 -17.71 -0.62 -7.57
C LEU A 178 -18.03 -0.87 -6.08
N GLU A 179 -17.84 -2.12 -5.62
CA GLU A 179 -18.01 -2.46 -4.20
C GLU A 179 -17.08 -1.65 -3.30
N GLN A 180 -15.79 -1.53 -3.64
CA GLN A 180 -14.83 -0.78 -2.82
C GLN A 180 -15.07 0.72 -2.83
N ILE A 181 -15.51 1.29 -3.95
CA ILE A 181 -15.93 2.71 -4.02
C ILE A 181 -17.06 2.98 -3.03
N GLU A 182 -18.09 2.13 -3.03
CA GLU A 182 -19.23 2.32 -2.13
C GLU A 182 -18.86 2.11 -0.66
N ARG A 183 -18.04 1.09 -0.36
CA ARG A 183 -17.53 0.88 1.01
C ARG A 183 -16.74 2.10 1.51
N LEU A 184 -15.86 2.65 0.68
CA LEU A 184 -15.12 3.87 1.02
C LEU A 184 -16.04 5.08 1.18
N ALA A 185 -17.02 5.26 0.28
CA ALA A 185 -17.94 6.38 0.29
C ALA A 185 -18.91 6.38 1.49
N THR A 186 -19.12 5.22 2.12
CA THR A 186 -20.13 5.06 3.19
C THR A 186 -19.52 4.78 4.56
N CYS A 187 -18.27 4.32 4.65
CA CYS A 187 -17.61 4.02 5.91
C CYS A 187 -17.32 5.26 6.77
N THR A 188 -17.08 5.02 8.07
CA THR A 188 -16.58 6.04 9.02
C THR A 188 -15.22 5.60 9.54
N ILE A 189 -14.33 6.56 9.74
CA ILE A 189 -12.93 6.32 10.08
C ILE A 189 -12.52 7.19 11.25
N ASP A 190 -12.01 6.54 12.29
CA ASP A 190 -11.46 7.20 13.46
C ASP A 190 -9.96 6.91 13.55
N PHE A 191 -9.15 7.96 13.48
CA PHE A 191 -7.73 7.90 13.79
C PHE A 191 -7.48 8.42 15.19
N LYS A 192 -6.81 7.63 16.03
CA LYS A 192 -6.31 8.08 17.33
C LYS A 192 -4.79 8.10 17.33
N PHE A 193 -4.21 9.25 17.64
CA PHE A 193 -2.77 9.43 17.85
C PHE A 193 -2.49 9.70 19.33
N GLY A 194 -1.38 9.16 19.85
CA GLY A 194 -1.01 9.31 21.26
C GLY A 194 -1.47 8.15 22.15
N ASN A 195 -1.51 8.39 23.47
CA ASN A 195 -1.77 7.38 24.49
C ASN A 195 -2.99 7.76 25.36
N ASP A 196 -3.22 7.03 26.45
CA ASP A 196 -4.39 7.25 27.32
C ASP A 196 -4.24 8.45 28.27
N GLN A 197 -3.05 9.07 28.35
CA GLN A 197 -2.80 10.30 29.11
C GLN A 197 -2.94 11.56 28.24
N ALA A 198 -2.50 11.48 26.99
CA ALA A 198 -2.63 12.54 26.00
C ALA A 198 -2.74 11.94 24.60
N GLY A 199 -3.77 12.35 23.87
CA GLY A 199 -3.98 11.91 22.49
C GLY A 199 -4.95 12.80 21.75
N VAL A 200 -4.92 12.68 20.43
CA VAL A 200 -5.85 13.35 19.52
C VAL A 200 -6.67 12.27 18.84
N VAL A 201 -7.99 12.42 18.86
CA VAL A 201 -8.91 11.56 18.12
C VAL A 201 -9.51 12.38 16.99
N VAL A 202 -9.34 11.91 15.77
CA VAL A 202 -9.89 12.47 14.54
C VAL A 202 -10.96 11.50 14.06
N ASN A 203 -12.23 11.83 14.33
CA ASN A 203 -13.38 11.03 13.91
C ASN A 203 -14.00 11.64 12.65
N GLU A 204 -13.97 10.93 11.53
CA GLU A 204 -14.32 11.51 10.25
C GLU A 204 -15.08 10.53 9.35
N ARG A 205 -16.04 11.06 8.60
CA ARG A 205 -16.44 10.42 7.34
C ARG A 205 -15.39 10.79 6.30
N LEU A 206 -14.94 9.82 5.50
CA LEU A 206 -14.08 10.12 4.34
C LEU A 206 -14.84 10.96 3.31
N VAL A 207 -16.09 10.59 3.07
CA VAL A 207 -16.96 11.18 2.05
C VAL A 207 -18.19 11.80 2.72
N GLU A 208 -18.39 13.08 2.45
CA GLU A 208 -19.54 13.86 2.93
C GLU A 208 -20.79 13.58 2.09
N SER A 209 -20.62 13.56 0.76
CA SER A 209 -21.70 13.25 -0.18
C SER A 209 -21.14 12.58 -1.44
N PHE A 210 -21.98 11.84 -2.16
CA PHE A 210 -21.62 11.28 -3.45
C PHE A 210 -22.83 11.24 -4.38
N ARG A 211 -22.57 11.36 -5.68
CA ARG A 211 -23.56 11.24 -6.75
C ARG A 211 -23.39 9.89 -7.43
N TYR A 212 -24.50 9.17 -7.59
CA TYR A 212 -24.53 7.93 -8.35
C TYR A 212 -25.50 8.02 -9.53
N VAL A 213 -25.17 7.29 -10.59
CA VAL A 213 -26.05 7.05 -11.74
C VAL A 213 -26.42 5.57 -11.75
N GLY A 214 -27.71 5.28 -11.88
CA GLY A 214 -28.21 3.92 -12.02
C GLY A 214 -28.40 3.58 -13.50
N GLU A 215 -27.82 2.47 -13.94
CA GLU A 215 -28.12 1.89 -15.26
C GLU A 215 -28.89 0.58 -15.07
N VAL A 216 -30.05 0.47 -15.73
CA VAL A 216 -30.87 -0.75 -15.69
C VAL A 216 -30.42 -1.67 -16.82
N ASP A 217 -29.92 -2.85 -16.47
CA ASP A 217 -29.63 -3.88 -17.46
C ASP A 217 -30.94 -4.31 -18.15
N PRO A 218 -31.09 -4.12 -19.48
CA PRO A 218 -32.34 -4.40 -20.16
C PRO A 218 -32.69 -5.90 -20.17
N ARG A 219 -31.70 -6.80 -20.03
CA ARG A 219 -31.84 -8.26 -20.03
C ARG A 219 -32.20 -8.80 -18.65
N THR A 220 -31.52 -8.32 -17.61
CA THR A 220 -31.70 -8.84 -16.25
C THR A 220 -32.63 -7.97 -15.39
N LYS A 221 -32.99 -6.78 -15.87
CA LYS A 221 -33.71 -5.72 -15.14
C LYS A 221 -33.02 -5.29 -13.84
N ARG A 222 -31.76 -5.65 -13.64
CA ARG A 222 -30.97 -5.26 -12.48
C ARG A 222 -30.41 -3.85 -12.68
N THR A 223 -30.56 -2.99 -11.68
CA THR A 223 -29.94 -1.67 -11.66
C THR A 223 -28.54 -1.78 -11.08
N THR A 224 -27.53 -1.35 -11.82
CA THR A 224 -26.18 -1.13 -11.30
C THR A 224 -26.02 0.35 -10.99
N ARG A 225 -25.77 0.69 -9.72
CA ARG A 225 -25.43 2.06 -9.30
C ARG A 225 -23.93 2.24 -9.44
N MET A 226 -23.51 3.24 -10.22
CA MET A 226 -22.13 3.68 -10.28
C MET A 226 -22.03 5.06 -9.65
N ILE A 227 -21.18 5.19 -8.63
CA ILE A 227 -20.80 6.49 -8.09
C ILE A 227 -19.88 7.15 -9.12
N GLU A 228 -20.26 8.33 -9.61
CA GLU A 228 -19.50 9.08 -10.63
C GLU A 228 -18.72 10.25 -10.05
N GLN A 229 -19.17 10.76 -8.90
CA GLN A 229 -18.55 11.87 -8.20
C GLN A 229 -18.70 11.68 -6.69
N ILE A 230 -17.63 11.99 -5.96
CA ILE A 230 -17.63 12.05 -4.50
C ILE A 230 -17.20 13.44 -4.05
N THR A 231 -17.67 13.86 -2.89
CA THR A 231 -17.21 15.04 -2.17
C THR A 231 -16.56 14.57 -0.88
N LEU A 232 -15.24 14.72 -0.78
CA LEU A 232 -14.51 14.44 0.45
C LEU A 232 -15.02 15.34 1.57
N SER A 233 -15.08 14.82 2.80
CA SER A 233 -15.44 15.66 3.94
C SER A 233 -14.44 16.79 4.11
N GLU A 234 -14.92 17.94 4.57
CA GLU A 234 -14.07 19.10 4.80
C GLU A 234 -12.99 18.82 5.84
N ALA A 235 -13.33 18.08 6.90
CA ALA A 235 -12.40 17.67 7.94
C ALA A 235 -11.25 16.82 7.35
N PHE A 236 -11.58 15.75 6.63
CA PHE A 236 -10.58 14.87 6.01
C PHE A 236 -9.70 15.60 5.00
N TYR A 237 -10.31 16.45 4.16
CA TYR A 237 -9.56 17.23 3.19
C TYR A 237 -8.57 18.20 3.86
N ASN A 238 -8.97 18.82 4.97
CA ASN A 238 -8.09 19.71 5.72
C ASN A 238 -6.93 18.95 6.39
N GLU A 239 -7.17 17.78 6.95
CA GLU A 239 -6.11 16.92 7.49
C GLU A 239 -5.14 16.43 6.41
N LEU A 240 -5.66 15.98 5.26
CA LEU A 240 -4.84 15.61 4.10
C LEU A 240 -3.94 16.76 3.64
N ARG A 241 -4.46 18.00 3.61
CA ARG A 241 -3.68 19.19 3.23
C ARG A 241 -2.60 19.56 4.25
N ARG A 242 -2.84 19.34 5.54
CA ARG A 242 -1.88 19.62 6.61
C ARG A 242 -0.78 18.57 6.69
N HIS A 243 -1.12 17.32 6.40
CA HIS A 243 -0.24 16.18 6.58
C HIS A 243 -0.16 15.29 5.31
N PRO A 244 0.27 15.84 4.15
CA PRO A 244 0.47 15.05 2.96
C PRO A 244 1.80 14.28 3.01
N VAL A 245 1.80 13.07 2.46
CA VAL A 245 3.00 12.30 2.14
C VAL A 245 3.10 12.20 0.62
N LEU A 246 4.25 12.59 0.08
CA LEU A 246 4.55 12.45 -1.34
C LEU A 246 4.88 11.00 -1.69
N ILE A 247 4.35 10.55 -2.81
CA ILE A 247 4.56 9.21 -3.35
C ILE A 247 4.72 9.24 -4.87
N ASP A 248 5.29 8.18 -5.44
CA ASP A 248 5.26 7.93 -6.88
C ASP A 248 4.07 7.01 -7.23
N ARG A 249 3.03 7.54 -7.86
CA ARG A 249 1.85 6.77 -8.31
C ARG A 249 2.22 5.74 -9.36
N ALA A 250 3.24 5.99 -10.18
CA ALA A 250 3.70 5.01 -11.16
C ALA A 250 4.41 3.83 -10.46
N ALA A 251 5.19 4.08 -9.41
CA ALA A 251 5.73 3.03 -8.55
C ALA A 251 4.63 2.18 -7.88
N ILE A 252 3.56 2.82 -7.39
CA ILE A 252 2.40 2.11 -6.81
C ILE A 252 1.73 1.18 -7.83
N LYS A 253 1.64 1.60 -9.10
CA LYS A 253 1.07 0.77 -10.19
C LYS A 253 1.87 -0.53 -10.41
N ASP A 254 3.19 -0.54 -10.20
CA ASP A 254 4.01 -1.75 -10.30
C ASP A 254 3.67 -2.79 -9.22
N ILE A 255 3.28 -2.32 -8.03
CA ILE A 255 2.99 -3.16 -6.86
C ILE A 255 1.50 -3.29 -6.54
N GLN A 256 0.63 -2.78 -7.42
CA GLN A 256 -0.82 -2.66 -7.25
C GLN A 256 -1.56 -3.98 -6.95
N THR A 257 -0.91 -5.12 -7.17
CA THR A 257 -1.49 -6.45 -6.90
C THR A 257 -1.31 -6.90 -5.45
N SER A 258 -0.51 -6.20 -4.65
CA SER A 258 -0.24 -6.56 -3.25
C SER A 258 -0.59 -5.40 -2.31
N PRO A 259 -1.72 -5.48 -1.56
CA PRO A 259 -2.07 -4.44 -0.62
C PRO A 259 -1.03 -4.24 0.48
N ARG A 260 -0.34 -5.33 0.90
CA ARG A 260 0.76 -5.25 1.87
C ARG A 260 1.98 -4.53 1.31
N ALA A 261 2.26 -4.69 0.01
CA ALA A 261 3.38 -3.99 -0.62
C ALA A 261 3.08 -2.49 -0.71
N ILE A 262 1.84 -2.12 -1.04
CA ILE A 262 1.39 -0.72 -1.03
C ILE A 262 1.57 -0.12 0.37
N ASP A 263 1.07 -0.77 1.42
CA ASP A 263 1.21 -0.24 2.79
C ASP A 263 2.68 -0.16 3.23
N ALA A 264 3.51 -1.15 2.87
CA ALA A 264 4.94 -1.11 3.14
C ALA A 264 5.62 0.05 2.40
N TYR A 265 5.28 0.28 1.13
CA TYR A 265 5.79 1.42 0.35
C TYR A 265 5.39 2.75 1.00
N LEU A 266 4.11 2.94 1.35
CA LEU A 266 3.62 4.17 1.98
C LEU A 266 4.30 4.42 3.32
N TRP A 267 4.50 3.37 4.12
CA TRP A 267 5.22 3.44 5.38
C TRP A 267 6.68 3.84 5.21
N LEU A 268 7.38 3.27 4.22
CA LEU A 268 8.77 3.63 3.92
C LEU A 268 8.87 5.05 3.38
N ALA A 269 7.99 5.45 2.46
CA ALA A 269 7.92 6.80 1.91
C ALA A 269 7.75 7.85 3.01
N PHE A 270 6.87 7.59 3.99
CA PHE A 270 6.69 8.45 5.14
C PHE A 270 7.90 8.45 6.09
N ARG A 271 8.53 7.30 6.31
CA ARG A 271 9.45 7.13 7.43
C ARG A 271 10.92 7.40 7.08
N LEU A 272 11.40 6.95 5.91
CA LEU A 272 12.84 6.91 5.62
C LEU A 272 13.48 8.29 5.50
N HIS A 273 12.78 9.25 4.88
CA HIS A 273 13.30 10.61 4.70
C HIS A 273 13.37 11.42 6.00
N ALA A 274 12.63 10.99 7.03
CA ALA A 274 12.60 11.63 8.34
C ALA A 274 13.64 11.05 9.32
N LEU A 275 14.33 9.96 8.97
CA LEU A 275 15.35 9.35 9.81
C LEU A 275 16.64 10.17 9.80
N ARG A 276 17.29 10.26 10.97
CA ARG A 276 18.64 10.83 11.12
C ARG A 276 19.73 9.75 11.11
N ASP A 277 19.40 8.59 11.67
CA ASP A 277 20.31 7.48 11.89
C ASP A 277 19.61 6.15 11.56
N GLU A 278 20.40 5.09 11.42
CA GLU A 278 19.87 3.74 11.24
C GLU A 278 18.97 3.34 12.41
N THR A 279 17.77 2.89 12.08
CA THR A 279 16.73 2.62 13.07
C THR A 279 16.24 1.18 12.96
N PRO A 280 16.48 0.31 13.96
CA PRO A 280 15.95 -1.03 13.98
C PRO A 280 14.43 -1.03 14.27
N VAL A 281 13.69 -1.85 13.53
CA VAL A 281 12.25 -2.09 13.74
C VAL A 281 12.04 -3.58 13.89
N SER A 282 11.58 -4.00 15.07
CA SER A 282 11.42 -5.43 15.38
C SER A 282 10.30 -6.07 14.55
N TRP A 283 10.39 -7.39 14.35
CA TRP A 283 9.30 -8.17 13.74
C TRP A 283 7.98 -8.01 14.51
N ALA A 284 8.03 -7.87 15.84
CA ALA A 284 6.84 -7.67 16.65
C ALA A 284 6.16 -6.32 16.38
N ALA A 285 6.95 -5.25 16.20
CA ALA A 285 6.42 -3.93 15.82
C ALA A 285 5.79 -3.96 14.42
N LEU A 286 6.48 -4.58 13.45
CA LEU A 286 5.95 -4.77 12.09
C LEU A 286 4.66 -5.61 12.10
N TRP A 287 4.57 -6.62 12.96
CA TRP A 287 3.38 -7.46 13.07
C TRP A 287 2.17 -6.69 13.62
N LYS A 288 2.36 -5.77 14.56
CA LYS A 288 1.27 -4.89 15.02
C LYS A 288 0.74 -4.00 13.89
N GLN A 289 1.61 -3.56 12.98
CA GLN A 289 1.26 -2.63 11.91
C GLN A 289 0.72 -3.30 10.63
N PHE A 290 1.31 -4.41 10.20
CA PHE A 290 0.95 -5.08 8.93
C PHE A 290 0.39 -6.49 9.13
N GLY A 291 0.51 -7.01 10.35
CA GLY A 291 0.34 -8.42 10.66
C GLY A 291 -0.95 -8.78 11.40
N ARG A 292 -1.88 -7.82 11.59
CA ARG A 292 -3.10 -8.00 12.41
C ARG A 292 -3.98 -9.19 11.99
N GLU A 293 -3.90 -9.59 10.73
CA GLU A 293 -4.63 -10.74 10.15
C GLU A 293 -3.90 -12.09 10.32
N PHE A 294 -2.68 -12.09 10.84
CA PHE A 294 -1.90 -13.29 11.13
C PHE A 294 -2.04 -13.69 12.59
N LYS A 295 -2.30 -14.98 12.83
CA LYS A 295 -2.37 -15.52 14.20
C LYS A 295 -0.99 -15.62 14.87
N LEU A 296 0.05 -15.92 14.09
CA LEU A 296 1.39 -16.21 14.60
C LEU A 296 2.44 -15.29 13.94
N LEU A 297 3.35 -14.75 14.76
CA LEU A 297 4.46 -13.90 14.31
C LEU A 297 5.35 -14.60 13.28
N ARG A 298 5.59 -15.92 13.43
CA ARG A 298 6.38 -16.72 12.48
C ARG A 298 5.76 -16.74 11.08
N GLN A 299 4.43 -16.85 10.98
CA GLN A 299 3.71 -16.82 9.70
C GLN A 299 3.84 -15.44 9.06
N PHE A 300 3.65 -14.38 9.85
CA PHE A 300 3.84 -13.02 9.38
C PHE A 300 5.26 -12.77 8.86
N LYS A 301 6.29 -13.17 9.61
CA LYS A 301 7.69 -13.01 9.18
C LYS A 301 7.95 -13.69 7.84
N ALA A 302 7.42 -14.89 7.63
CA ALA A 302 7.57 -15.61 6.36
C ALA A 302 6.83 -14.93 5.20
N GLU A 303 5.63 -14.39 5.44
CA GLU A 303 4.81 -13.78 4.37
C GLU A 303 5.10 -12.30 4.11
N PHE A 304 5.63 -11.54 5.06
CA PHE A 304 5.83 -10.08 4.92
C PHE A 304 7.09 -9.72 4.13
N GLN A 305 8.07 -10.62 4.04
CA GLN A 305 9.31 -10.38 3.30
C GLN A 305 9.07 -10.16 1.80
N GLU A 306 8.12 -10.88 1.21
CA GLU A 306 7.74 -10.71 -0.20
C GLU A 306 7.12 -9.31 -0.49
N PRO A 307 6.06 -8.87 0.23
CA PRO A 307 5.56 -7.51 0.13
C PRO A 307 6.62 -6.42 0.37
N LEU A 308 7.51 -6.62 1.35
CA LEU A 308 8.61 -5.68 1.60
C LEU A 308 9.57 -5.61 0.40
N ALA A 309 9.97 -6.75 -0.16
CA ALA A 309 10.83 -6.77 -1.34
C ALA A 309 10.17 -6.10 -2.56
N LEU A 310 8.85 -6.26 -2.75
CA LEU A 310 8.10 -5.55 -3.79
C LEU A 310 8.10 -4.02 -3.55
N ALA A 311 7.87 -3.59 -2.31
CA ALA A 311 7.92 -2.16 -1.96
C ALA A 311 9.31 -1.55 -2.23
N LEU A 312 10.38 -2.28 -1.87
CA LEU A 312 11.76 -1.86 -2.14
C LEU A 312 12.09 -1.89 -3.63
N ALA A 313 11.56 -2.85 -4.39
CA ALA A 313 11.71 -2.89 -5.85
C ALA A 313 11.07 -1.67 -6.53
N ALA A 314 9.97 -1.16 -5.98
CA ALA A 314 9.29 0.03 -6.49
C ALA A 314 9.89 1.36 -5.98
N TYR A 315 10.74 1.32 -4.96
CA TYR A 315 11.33 2.50 -4.31
C TYR A 315 12.85 2.37 -4.26
N ARG A 316 13.52 2.69 -5.37
CA ARG A 316 14.96 2.49 -5.57
C ARG A 316 15.85 3.05 -4.48
N ALA A 317 15.57 4.26 -4.02
CA ALA A 317 16.38 4.93 -3.03
C ALA A 317 16.24 4.32 -1.61
N ALA A 318 15.21 3.51 -1.36
CA ALA A 318 14.94 2.96 -0.04
C ALA A 318 16.00 1.95 0.41
N LYS A 319 16.69 2.27 1.51
CA LYS A 319 17.70 1.41 2.12
C LYS A 319 17.13 0.69 3.34
N VAL A 320 16.87 -0.62 3.20
CA VAL A 320 16.31 -1.46 4.26
C VAL A 320 17.01 -2.82 4.30
N LYS A 321 17.58 -3.18 5.45
CA LYS A 321 18.22 -4.48 5.69
C LYS A 321 17.30 -5.40 6.49
N ILE A 322 17.08 -6.62 6.01
CA ILE A 322 16.35 -7.66 6.75
C ILE A 322 17.31 -8.34 7.74
N THR A 323 16.85 -8.58 8.96
CA THR A 323 17.63 -9.24 10.01
C THR A 323 16.81 -10.33 10.70
N GLU A 324 17.46 -11.13 11.55
CA GLU A 324 16.73 -12.12 12.35
C GLU A 324 15.70 -11.48 13.29
N ARG A 325 16.00 -10.29 13.83
CA ARG A 325 15.20 -9.57 14.84
C ARG A 325 14.14 -8.64 14.25
N GLY A 326 14.29 -8.24 12.99
CA GLY A 326 13.38 -7.32 12.31
C GLY A 326 13.96 -6.80 11.01
N VAL A 327 13.79 -5.50 10.78
CA VAL A 327 14.45 -4.77 9.70
C VAL A 327 15.24 -3.59 10.28
N VAL A 328 16.30 -3.18 9.60
CA VAL A 328 17.03 -1.94 9.89
C VAL A 328 16.72 -0.98 8.75
N LEU A 329 16.21 0.20 9.11
CA LEU A 329 15.90 1.28 8.19
C LEU A 329 17.04 2.28 8.19
N SER A 330 17.57 2.64 7.01
CA SER A 330 18.60 3.68 6.89
C SER A 330 18.00 4.94 6.27
N PRO A 331 18.46 6.15 6.66
CA PRO A 331 18.00 7.40 6.05
C PRO A 331 18.06 7.33 4.52
N SER A 332 16.95 7.64 3.85
CA SER A 332 16.83 7.56 2.39
C SER A 332 16.03 8.75 1.85
N PRO A 333 16.37 9.29 0.66
CA PRO A 333 15.58 10.33 -0.01
C PRO A 333 14.11 9.91 -0.23
N PRO A 334 13.15 10.84 -0.30
CA PRO A 334 11.75 10.53 -0.62
C PRO A 334 11.60 9.87 -2.00
N PRO A 335 10.47 9.20 -2.30
CA PRO A 335 10.29 8.51 -3.59
C PRO A 335 10.21 9.45 -4.80
N VAL A 336 9.79 10.69 -4.57
CA VAL A 336 9.71 11.76 -5.56
C VAL A 336 10.20 13.06 -4.91
N ASP A 337 10.84 13.92 -5.72
CA ASP A 337 11.27 15.25 -5.29
C ASP A 337 10.09 16.24 -5.28
N HIS A 338 10.25 17.33 -4.51
CA HIS A 338 9.26 18.40 -4.34
C HIS A 338 9.19 19.36 -5.52
#